data_AF-A0A5J5EDF0-F1
#
_entry.id   AF-A0A5J5EDF0-F1
#
_cell.length_a   1.000
_cell.length_b   1.000
_cell.length_c   1.000
_cell.angle_alpha   90.00
_cell.angle_beta   90.00
_cell.angle_gamma   90.00
#
_symmetry.space_group_name_H-M   'P 1'
#
loop_
_entity.id
_entity.type
_entity.pdbx_description
1 polymer ?
#
loop_
_entity_poly.entity_id
_entity_poly.type
_entity_poly.pdbx_seq_one_letter_code
_entity_poly.pdbx_strand_id
1 'polypeptide(L)'
;MEVTQWYAVSLGAPVAIQFSWYILSFFLTKLLPRLSYLVLKYLEYRQVSNRIRGSDTFTVMHLIILLLYIAANTVTTGLGVTSLAALRSRSRTMALMNIMPLGLGAHASLITNYLGFSMLAYSRMHRWIGRVTAVHSIVHLIASLVIFGGCLGRMTTQMAISAISSLVLFSLNFFRRLFFDLFVKLHILFTIVAAVSLWYHVPQWRTKIYLIAFYTGWALTFFSRLSLMLHRSFNWRTGRIGSTGSVITRNLNGLHILLKVATPWNFQAGQTVYIRVPGIGFWGLFRTRPFIVTSWSYEADGSTTVDLLIDKKEPFRYLDSEFKVLVEGPYGHEKDFGSYGTVLMFATNFGIVAQLPYIKRLLADNRNRRCMTRTVRLYWRVDSEEIINCVEDWMPGLLREDISVPTAQNNDTATTNPNRPLFDFEENDRTVKHVSLTCSL
;
A
#
# COMPACT_ATOMS: atom_id res chain seq x y z
N MET A 1 37.55 1.26 10.84
CA MET A 1 36.20 0.65 10.91
C MET A 1 35.92 -0.11 9.63
N GLU A 2 35.68 -1.41 9.77
CA GLU A 2 35.32 -2.29 8.66
C GLU A 2 33.96 -1.92 8.05
N VAL A 3 33.78 -2.26 6.78
CA VAL A 3 32.58 -2.04 5.98
C VAL A 3 31.30 -2.61 6.65
N THR A 4 31.44 -3.72 7.38
CA THR A 4 30.40 -4.35 8.21
C THR A 4 29.92 -3.47 9.36
N GLN A 5 30.82 -2.73 10.01
CA GLN A 5 30.49 -1.81 11.11
C GLN A 5 29.72 -0.59 10.61
N TRP A 6 30.08 -0.07 9.43
CA TRP A 6 29.35 1.03 8.80
C TRP A 6 27.92 0.64 8.40
N TYR A 7 27.74 -0.59 7.93
CA TYR A 7 26.44 -1.14 7.60
C TYR A 7 25.54 -1.31 8.84
N ALA A 8 26.08 -1.88 9.91
CA ALA A 8 25.37 -2.06 11.18
C ALA A 8 24.86 -0.72 11.73
N VAL A 9 25.67 0.34 11.64
CA VAL A 9 25.31 1.67 12.16
C VAL A 9 24.33 2.42 11.25
N SER A 10 24.50 2.37 9.93
CA SER A 10 23.74 3.21 8.99
C SER A 10 22.37 2.67 8.60
N LEU A 11 22.22 1.35 8.48
CA LEU A 11 20.98 0.70 8.04
C LEU A 11 20.47 -0.32 9.06
N GLY A 12 21.38 -1.07 9.69
CA GLY A 12 21.02 -2.09 10.68
C GLY A 12 20.34 -1.51 11.92
N ALA A 13 20.94 -0.48 12.53
CA ALA A 13 20.45 0.10 13.78
C ALA A 13 19.07 0.75 13.66
N PRO A 14 18.75 1.59 12.65
CA PRO A 14 17.40 2.15 12.51
C PRO A 14 16.32 1.09 12.25
N VAL A 15 16.62 0.06 11.46
CA VAL A 15 15.69 -1.04 11.18
C VAL A 15 15.48 -1.90 12.43
N ALA A 16 16.55 -2.21 13.15
CA ALA A 16 16.48 -2.92 14.43
C ALA A 16 15.67 -2.13 15.45
N ILE A 17 15.89 -0.80 15.57
CA ILE A 17 15.11 0.07 16.46
C ILE A 17 13.62 0.03 16.10
N GLN A 18 13.26 0.09 14.82
CA GLN A 18 11.86 0.01 14.37
C GLN A 18 11.24 -1.37 14.71
N PHE A 19 11.98 -2.45 14.52
CA PHE A 19 11.50 -3.81 14.81
C PHE A 19 11.38 -4.07 16.31
N SER A 20 12.39 -3.69 17.10
CA SER A 20 12.37 -3.72 18.56
C SER A 20 11.25 -2.84 19.11
N TRP A 21 10.99 -1.68 18.50
CA TRP A 21 9.87 -0.81 18.87
C TRP A 21 8.52 -1.49 18.64
N TYR A 22 8.34 -2.17 17.51
CA TYR A 22 7.11 -2.92 17.22
C TYR A 22 6.87 -4.06 18.20
N ILE A 23 7.92 -4.81 18.53
CA ILE A 23 7.86 -5.86 19.56
C ILE A 23 7.54 -5.25 20.92
N LEU A 24 8.22 -4.18 21.31
CA LEU A 24 8.03 -3.50 22.58
C LEU A 24 6.61 -2.93 22.69
N SER A 25 6.07 -2.30 21.64
CA SER A 25 4.71 -1.77 21.65
C SER A 25 3.66 -2.88 21.77
N PHE A 26 3.87 -4.02 21.11
CA PHE A 26 3.03 -5.21 21.26
C PHE A 26 3.01 -5.74 22.71
N PHE A 27 4.16 -5.82 23.37
CA PHE A 27 4.21 -6.25 24.77
C PHE A 27 3.67 -5.18 25.72
N LEU A 28 3.97 -3.91 25.50
CA LEU A 28 3.49 -2.78 26.32
C LEU A 28 1.98 -2.65 26.29
N THR A 29 1.35 -2.85 25.12
CA THR A 29 -0.11 -2.82 24.98
C THR A 29 -0.80 -3.95 25.75
N LYS A 30 -0.14 -5.10 25.92
CA LYS A 30 -0.67 -6.24 26.69
C LYS A 30 -0.38 -6.16 28.19
N LEU A 31 0.83 -5.75 28.58
CA LEU A 31 1.30 -5.84 29.97
C LEU A 31 1.09 -4.55 30.77
N LEU A 32 1.12 -3.37 30.13
CA LEU A 32 1.11 -2.06 30.81
C LEU A 32 0.19 -1.06 30.06
N PRO A 33 -1.14 -1.22 30.12
CA PRO A 33 -2.10 -0.43 29.32
C PRO A 33 -2.04 1.09 29.56
N ARG A 34 -1.67 1.51 30.78
CA ARG A 34 -1.50 2.93 31.11
C ARG A 34 -0.26 3.53 30.45
N LEU A 35 0.83 2.77 30.38
CA LEU A 35 2.07 3.19 29.72
C LEU A 35 1.90 3.17 28.19
N SER A 36 1.19 2.16 27.67
CA SER A 36 0.88 2.08 26.24
C SER A 36 0.03 3.26 25.78
N TYR A 37 -0.94 3.73 26.58
CA TYR A 37 -1.69 4.95 26.26
C TYR A 37 -0.78 6.18 26.11
N LEU A 38 0.16 6.39 27.03
CA LEU A 38 1.09 7.53 26.96
C LEU A 38 1.99 7.43 25.73
N VAL A 39 2.52 6.23 25.44
CA VAL A 39 3.33 5.97 24.25
C VAL A 39 2.52 6.24 22.99
N LEU A 40 1.33 5.67 22.86
CA LEU A 40 0.45 5.88 21.72
C LEU A 40 0.09 7.37 21.54
N LYS A 41 -0.28 8.05 22.63
CA LYS A 41 -0.67 9.47 22.60
C LYS A 41 0.46 10.39 22.15
N TYR A 42 1.66 10.24 22.71
CA TYR A 42 2.74 11.21 22.50
C TYR A 42 3.69 10.85 21.36
N LEU A 43 3.86 9.56 21.06
CA LEU A 43 4.87 9.06 20.13
C LEU A 43 4.26 8.54 18.82
N GLU A 44 3.20 7.75 18.90
CA GLU A 44 2.63 7.08 17.73
C GLU A 44 1.55 7.90 17.01
N TYR A 45 0.58 8.45 17.74
CA TYR A 45 -0.54 9.19 17.14
C TYR A 45 -0.30 10.69 17.03
N ARG A 46 0.65 11.27 17.79
CA ARG A 46 0.98 12.69 17.69
C ARG A 46 1.61 12.99 16.34
N GLN A 47 0.86 13.68 15.48
CA GLN A 47 1.34 14.18 14.20
C GLN A 47 2.12 15.48 14.37
N VAL A 48 3.29 15.57 13.74
CA VAL A 48 4.10 16.80 13.70
C VAL A 48 3.63 17.61 12.49
N SER A 49 2.77 18.61 12.75
CA SER A 49 2.31 19.69 11.86
C SER A 49 2.12 19.35 10.35
N ASN A 50 0.86 19.31 9.91
CA ASN A 50 0.46 19.14 8.51
C ASN A 50 0.51 20.44 7.67
N ARG A 51 1.21 21.49 8.09
CA ARG A 51 1.13 22.81 7.44
C ARG A 51 1.78 22.90 6.06
N ILE A 52 2.62 21.95 5.67
CA ILE A 52 3.29 21.99 4.36
C ILE A 52 2.51 21.10 3.38
N ARG A 53 1.76 21.72 2.46
CA ARG A 53 1.04 21.01 1.38
C ARG A 53 2.01 20.16 0.54
N GLY A 54 1.94 18.85 0.70
CA GLY A 54 2.75 17.87 -0.03
C GLY A 54 3.92 17.28 0.76
N SER A 55 4.08 17.60 2.05
CA SER A 55 4.95 16.84 2.94
C SER A 55 4.27 15.57 3.44
N ASP A 56 5.08 14.54 3.73
CA ASP A 56 4.58 13.34 4.39
C ASP A 56 4.08 13.67 5.81
N THR A 57 3.01 13.03 6.26
CA THR A 57 2.48 13.20 7.63
C THR A 57 3.39 12.47 8.62
N PHE A 58 4.23 13.18 9.37
CA PHE A 58 5.13 12.54 10.33
C PHE A 58 4.45 12.37 11.69
N THR A 59 4.59 11.17 12.27
CA THR A 59 4.41 11.02 13.71
C THR A 59 5.75 11.33 14.38
N VAL A 60 5.74 11.64 15.68
CA VAL A 60 6.96 11.92 16.45
C VAL A 60 7.95 10.75 16.34
N MET A 61 7.49 9.50 16.46
CA MET A 61 8.38 8.32 16.30
C MET A 61 9.02 8.24 14.93
N HIS A 62 8.24 8.40 13.86
CA HIS A 62 8.78 8.35 12.51
C HIS A 62 9.82 9.46 12.28
N LEU A 63 9.62 10.64 12.89
CA LEU A 63 10.58 11.73 12.83
C LEU A 63 11.87 11.39 13.58
N ILE A 64 11.79 10.84 14.79
CA ILE A 64 12.96 10.40 15.57
C ILE A 64 13.78 9.38 14.77
N ILE A 65 13.13 8.35 14.25
CA ILE A 65 13.80 7.29 13.47
C ILE A 65 14.45 7.85 12.22
N LEU A 66 13.76 8.77 11.53
CA LEU A 66 14.33 9.46 10.38
C LEU A 66 15.56 10.30 10.74
N LEU A 67 15.50 11.07 11.83
CA LEU A 67 16.61 11.90 12.28
C LEU A 67 17.81 11.05 12.69
N LEU A 68 17.59 9.94 13.41
CA LEU A 68 18.63 8.98 13.75
C LEU A 68 19.26 8.37 12.50
N TYR A 69 18.44 7.99 11.52
CA TYR A 69 18.93 7.47 10.23
C TYR A 69 19.78 8.49 9.48
N ILE A 70 19.32 9.75 9.37
CA ILE A 70 20.11 10.82 8.73
C ILE A 70 21.41 11.07 9.50
N ALA A 71 21.34 11.21 10.83
CA ALA A 71 22.51 11.43 11.67
C ALA A 71 23.53 10.30 11.52
N ALA A 72 23.09 9.04 11.52
CA ALA A 72 23.96 7.90 11.27
C ALA A 72 24.64 8.00 9.90
N ASN A 73 23.90 8.29 8.81
CA ASN A 73 24.49 8.44 7.49
C ASN A 73 25.47 9.62 7.38
N THR A 74 25.19 10.74 8.06
CA THR A 74 26.08 11.90 8.12
C THR A 74 27.36 11.61 8.89
N VAL A 75 27.26 11.06 10.11
CA VAL A 75 28.41 10.70 10.94
C VAL A 75 29.28 9.68 10.22
N THR A 76 28.68 8.66 9.63
CA THR A 76 29.43 7.60 8.92
C THR A 76 30.12 8.08 7.64
N THR A 77 29.63 9.17 7.05
CA THR A 77 30.24 9.78 5.87
C THR A 77 31.31 10.80 6.22
N GLY A 78 31.13 11.59 7.28
CA GLY A 78 31.98 12.75 7.60
C GLY A 78 32.97 12.55 8.76
N LEU A 79 32.70 11.67 9.71
CA LEU A 79 33.54 11.54 10.92
C LEU A 79 34.93 10.99 10.56
N GLY A 80 35.98 11.73 10.94
CA GLY A 80 37.37 11.36 10.69
C GLY A 80 37.82 11.48 9.23
N VAL A 81 37.08 12.21 8.39
CA VAL A 81 37.47 12.45 7.00
C VAL A 81 38.37 13.67 6.90
N THR A 82 39.61 13.47 6.47
CA THR A 82 40.63 14.52 6.35
C THR A 82 40.95 14.91 4.90
N SER A 83 40.45 14.16 3.91
CA SER A 83 40.71 14.41 2.50
C SER A 83 39.48 14.24 1.61
N LEU A 84 39.45 14.95 0.48
CA LEU A 84 38.37 14.83 -0.50
C LEU A 84 38.29 13.41 -1.10
N ALA A 85 39.42 12.73 -1.26
CA ALA A 85 39.47 11.34 -1.70
C ALA A 85 38.82 10.38 -0.68
N ALA A 86 39.05 10.61 0.62
CA ALA A 86 38.38 9.86 1.68
C ALA A 86 36.86 10.12 1.67
N LEU A 87 36.42 11.37 1.52
CA LEU A 87 35.00 11.72 1.40
C LEU A 87 34.35 11.02 0.20
N ARG A 88 35.00 11.04 -0.98
CA ARG A 88 34.55 10.36 -2.20
C ARG A 88 34.37 8.86 -2.00
N SER A 89 35.30 8.22 -1.30
CA SER A 89 35.27 6.78 -1.03
C SER A 89 34.15 6.40 -0.04
N ARG A 90 33.95 7.21 1.00
CA ARG A 90 32.89 7.04 1.99
C ARG A 90 31.51 7.24 1.36
N SER A 91 31.28 8.37 0.69
CA SER A 91 30.00 8.67 0.04
C SER A 91 29.61 7.62 -1.00
N ARG A 92 30.57 7.11 -1.79
CA ARG A 92 30.34 5.98 -2.72
C ARG A 92 29.81 4.75 -2.01
N THR A 93 30.46 4.34 -0.92
CA THR A 93 30.07 3.13 -0.17
C THR A 93 28.70 3.31 0.48
N MET A 94 28.43 4.49 1.05
CA MET A 94 27.16 4.82 1.66
C MET A 94 26.01 4.87 0.64
N ALA A 95 26.26 5.38 -0.57
CA ALA A 95 25.27 5.33 -1.65
C ALA A 95 24.90 3.88 -2.01
N LEU A 96 25.90 3.00 -2.18
CA LEU A 96 25.66 1.59 -2.49
C LEU A 96 24.92 0.84 -1.36
N MET A 97 25.29 1.10 -0.10
CA MET A 97 24.60 0.53 1.06
C MET A 97 23.11 0.91 1.07
N ASN A 98 22.80 2.20 0.86
CA ASN A 98 21.42 2.67 0.84
C ASN A 98 20.64 2.25 -0.42
N ILE A 99 21.31 1.95 -1.53
CA ILE A 99 20.65 1.35 -2.71
C ILE A 99 20.07 -0.03 -2.38
N MET A 100 20.78 -0.84 -1.60
CA MET A 100 20.39 -2.22 -1.32
C MET A 100 18.91 -2.40 -0.92
N PRO A 101 18.39 -1.75 0.15
CA PRO A 101 16.98 -1.87 0.53
C PRO A 101 16.00 -1.28 -0.49
N LEU A 102 16.42 -0.40 -1.41
CA LEU A 102 15.54 0.14 -2.45
C LEU A 102 15.09 -0.92 -3.45
N GLY A 103 15.82 -2.03 -3.59
CA GLY A 103 15.46 -3.16 -4.46
C GLY A 103 14.16 -3.85 -4.04
N LEU A 104 13.79 -3.74 -2.76
CA LEU A 104 12.51 -4.20 -2.24
C LEU A 104 11.33 -3.29 -2.65
N GLY A 105 11.63 -2.10 -3.16
CA GLY A 105 10.67 -1.02 -3.43
C GLY A 105 9.65 -1.31 -4.53
N ALA A 106 9.99 -2.17 -5.50
CA ALA A 106 9.16 -2.40 -6.68
C ALA A 106 7.73 -2.82 -6.30
N HIS A 107 7.57 -3.62 -5.23
CA HIS A 107 6.29 -4.24 -4.88
C HIS A 107 6.07 -4.37 -3.37
N ALA A 108 5.83 -3.22 -2.73
CA ALA A 108 5.69 -3.08 -1.28
C ALA A 108 4.55 -3.90 -0.63
N SER A 109 3.46 -4.18 -1.35
CA SER A 109 2.25 -4.81 -0.77
C SER A 109 2.53 -6.16 -0.12
N LEU A 110 3.34 -7.00 -0.77
CA LEU A 110 3.77 -8.29 -0.24
C LEU A 110 4.57 -8.11 1.07
N ILE A 111 5.55 -7.21 1.05
CA ILE A 111 6.43 -6.94 2.19
C ILE A 111 5.63 -6.40 3.37
N THR A 112 4.77 -5.42 3.12
CA THR A 112 3.92 -4.83 4.15
C THR A 112 2.97 -5.84 4.77
N ASN A 113 2.48 -6.79 3.98
CA ASN A 113 1.55 -7.81 4.44
C ASN A 113 2.21 -8.90 5.32
N TYR A 114 3.50 -9.18 5.12
CA TYR A 114 4.22 -10.14 5.97
C TYR A 114 4.92 -9.48 7.16
N LEU A 115 5.41 -8.26 7.01
CA LEU A 115 6.13 -7.53 8.07
C LEU A 115 5.21 -6.68 8.95
N GLY A 116 3.91 -6.55 8.62
CA GLY A 116 2.94 -5.76 9.39
C GLY A 116 3.11 -4.25 9.28
N PHE A 117 3.98 -3.75 8.39
CA PHE A 117 4.14 -2.31 8.17
C PHE A 117 2.95 -1.76 7.38
N SER A 118 2.53 -0.53 7.70
CA SER A 118 1.58 0.16 6.82
C SER A 118 2.22 0.53 5.48
N MET A 119 1.44 0.50 4.40
CA MET A 119 1.89 0.91 3.07
C MET A 119 2.43 2.36 3.04
N LEU A 120 1.85 3.22 3.88
CA LEU A 120 2.30 4.61 4.05
C LEU A 120 3.68 4.69 4.69
N ALA A 121 3.92 3.91 5.75
CA ALA A 121 5.23 3.85 6.42
C ALA A 121 6.31 3.33 5.47
N TYR A 122 6.04 2.23 4.77
CA TYR A 122 6.97 1.68 3.78
C TYR A 122 7.30 2.70 2.67
N SER A 123 6.28 3.32 2.09
CA SER A 123 6.45 4.31 1.02
C SER A 123 7.29 5.51 1.49
N ARG A 124 7.15 5.90 2.76
CA ARG A 124 7.95 6.96 3.38
C ARG A 124 9.41 6.53 3.52
N MET A 125 9.66 5.32 4.02
CA MET A 125 11.01 4.77 4.14
C MET A 125 11.71 4.74 2.77
N HIS A 126 11.05 4.19 1.75
CA HIS A 126 11.60 4.12 0.38
C HIS A 126 11.99 5.52 -0.15
N ARG A 127 11.15 6.55 0.07
CA ARG A 127 11.46 7.93 -0.34
C ARG A 127 12.70 8.49 0.38
N TRP A 128 12.81 8.30 1.69
CA TRP A 128 13.92 8.87 2.46
C TRP A 128 15.24 8.16 2.18
N ILE A 129 15.23 6.83 2.06
CA ILE A 129 16.40 6.07 1.65
C ILE A 129 16.83 6.51 0.24
N GLY A 130 15.89 6.69 -0.69
CA GLY A 130 16.17 7.20 -2.03
C GLY A 130 16.80 8.61 -2.03
N ARG A 131 16.32 9.51 -1.16
CA ARG A 131 16.89 10.86 -0.99
C ARG A 131 18.31 10.82 -0.42
N VAL A 132 18.55 10.01 0.61
CA VAL A 132 19.89 9.87 1.21
C VAL A 132 20.87 9.26 0.21
N THR A 133 20.46 8.23 -0.53
CA THR A 133 21.22 7.69 -1.67
C THR A 133 21.56 8.78 -2.70
N ALA A 134 20.58 9.60 -3.09
CA ALA A 134 20.80 10.70 -4.04
C ALA A 134 21.82 11.72 -3.52
N VAL A 135 21.73 12.13 -2.25
CA VAL A 135 22.70 13.05 -1.63
C VAL A 135 24.11 12.47 -1.65
N HIS A 136 24.29 11.22 -1.24
CA HIS A 136 25.59 10.56 -1.30
C HIS A 136 26.12 10.42 -2.73
N SER A 137 25.24 10.19 -3.71
CA SER A 137 25.59 10.09 -5.12
C SER A 137 26.04 11.44 -5.69
N ILE A 138 25.40 12.54 -5.29
CA ILE A 138 25.80 13.91 -5.63
C ILE A 138 27.16 14.25 -5.01
N VAL A 139 27.36 13.96 -3.71
CA VAL A 139 28.66 14.17 -3.05
C VAL A 139 29.77 13.36 -3.74
N HIS A 140 29.48 12.11 -4.10
CA HIS A 140 30.40 11.27 -4.87
C HIS A 140 30.71 11.90 -6.23
N LEU A 141 29.71 12.34 -6.98
CA LEU A 141 29.87 12.97 -8.29
C LEU A 141 30.74 14.24 -8.20
N ILE A 142 30.40 15.17 -7.30
CA ILE A 142 31.13 16.44 -7.14
C ILE A 142 32.59 16.17 -6.76
N ALA A 143 32.84 15.33 -5.75
CA ALA A 143 34.21 14.99 -5.34
C ALA A 143 35.01 14.34 -6.49
N SER A 144 34.35 13.55 -7.34
CA SER A 144 34.97 12.94 -8.51
C SER A 144 35.34 13.97 -9.58
N LEU A 145 34.44 14.90 -9.88
CA LEU A 145 34.69 15.96 -10.86
C LEU A 145 35.86 16.84 -10.42
N VAL A 146 35.95 17.17 -9.13
CA VAL A 146 37.07 17.95 -8.59
C VAL A 146 38.39 17.18 -8.67
N ILE A 147 38.40 15.89 -8.29
CA ILE A 147 39.63 15.07 -8.28
C ILE A 147 40.14 14.78 -9.69
N PHE A 148 39.25 14.54 -10.66
CA PHE A 148 39.61 14.14 -12.02
C PHE A 148 39.47 15.27 -13.05
N GLY A 149 39.41 16.53 -12.61
CA GLY A 149 39.40 17.70 -13.51
C GLY A 149 38.21 17.75 -14.48
N GLY A 150 37.03 17.31 -14.05
CA GLY A 150 35.80 17.36 -14.86
C GLY A 150 35.61 16.20 -15.85
N CYS A 151 36.55 15.26 -15.94
CA CYS A 151 36.41 14.10 -16.82
C CYS A 151 35.33 13.13 -16.32
N LEU A 152 34.27 12.93 -17.12
CA LEU A 152 33.14 12.05 -16.79
C LEU A 152 33.44 10.55 -17.01
N GLY A 153 34.61 10.22 -17.56
CA GLY A 153 35.06 8.85 -17.77
C GLY A 153 34.26 8.11 -18.85
N ARG A 154 34.07 6.79 -18.65
CA ARG A 154 33.45 5.88 -19.62
C ARG A 154 31.95 6.18 -19.83
N MET A 155 31.41 5.80 -20.99
CA MET A 155 29.98 5.92 -21.33
C MET A 155 29.04 5.37 -20.24
N THR A 156 29.39 4.24 -19.62
CA THR A 156 28.60 3.64 -18.52
C THR A 156 28.50 4.55 -17.29
N THR A 157 29.50 5.37 -17.02
CA THR A 157 29.48 6.36 -15.93
C THR A 157 28.54 7.50 -16.26
N GLN A 158 28.59 7.99 -17.51
CA GLN A 158 27.68 9.03 -18.00
C GLN A 158 26.21 8.57 -17.96
N MET A 159 25.95 7.31 -18.38
CA MET A 159 24.62 6.69 -18.30
C MET A 159 24.13 6.54 -16.85
N ALA A 160 25.02 6.18 -15.90
CA ALA A 160 24.65 6.12 -14.49
C ALA A 160 24.27 7.51 -13.95
N ILE A 161 25.06 8.54 -14.27
CA ILE A 161 24.81 9.92 -13.85
C ILE A 161 23.47 10.42 -14.42
N SER A 162 23.21 10.21 -15.71
CA SER A 162 21.97 10.67 -16.35
C SER A 162 20.74 9.93 -15.82
N ALA A 163 20.83 8.62 -15.59
CA ALA A 163 19.74 7.81 -15.06
C ALA A 163 19.42 8.18 -13.60
N ILE A 164 20.44 8.32 -12.74
CA ILE A 164 20.23 8.71 -11.33
C ILE A 164 19.70 10.15 -11.24
N SER A 165 20.22 11.08 -12.05
CA SER A 165 19.71 12.46 -12.08
C SER A 165 18.25 12.51 -12.55
N SER A 166 17.89 11.74 -13.57
CA SER A 166 16.50 11.61 -14.04
C SER A 166 15.59 10.98 -12.98
N LEU A 167 16.07 9.95 -12.26
CA LEU A 167 15.33 9.37 -11.13
C LEU A 167 15.00 10.43 -10.09
N VAL A 168 15.98 11.25 -9.69
CA VAL A 168 15.78 12.32 -8.70
C VAL A 168 14.80 13.37 -9.23
N LEU A 169 14.99 13.84 -10.46
CA LEU A 169 14.17 14.88 -11.09
C LEU A 169 12.69 14.48 -11.17
N PHE A 170 12.39 13.33 -11.78
CA PHE A 170 11.01 12.88 -11.96
C PHE A 170 10.35 12.40 -10.66
N SER A 171 11.15 12.08 -9.62
CA SER A 171 10.63 11.74 -8.29
C SER A 171 10.29 12.96 -7.43
N LEU A 172 10.57 14.19 -7.90
CA LEU A 172 10.15 15.41 -7.20
C LEU A 172 8.62 15.47 -7.09
N ASN A 173 8.15 16.05 -5.99
CA ASN A 173 6.72 16.09 -5.68
C ASN A 173 5.88 16.87 -6.70
N PHE A 174 6.50 17.79 -7.45
CA PHE A 174 5.87 18.50 -8.56
C PHE A 174 5.46 17.52 -9.68
N PHE A 175 6.43 16.81 -10.27
CA PHE A 175 6.17 15.87 -11.37
C PHE A 175 5.29 14.70 -10.94
N ARG A 176 5.52 14.14 -9.74
CA ARG A 176 4.75 13.00 -9.24
C ARG A 176 3.26 13.32 -9.05
N ARG A 177 2.91 14.55 -8.65
CA ARG A 177 1.50 14.95 -8.46
C ARG A 177 0.79 15.20 -9.79
N LEU A 178 1.49 15.79 -10.75
CA LEU A 178 0.91 16.16 -12.04
C LEU A 178 0.82 14.97 -13.00
N PHE A 179 1.83 14.11 -13.03
CA PHE A 179 1.96 13.02 -13.98
C PHE A 179 2.27 11.68 -13.31
N PHE A 180 1.45 11.27 -12.34
CA PHE A 180 1.70 10.07 -11.53
C PHE A 180 1.92 8.79 -12.37
N ASP A 181 1.06 8.54 -13.37
CA ASP A 181 1.15 7.35 -14.23
C ASP A 181 2.42 7.35 -15.10
N LEU A 182 2.92 8.52 -15.52
CA LEU A 182 4.18 8.66 -16.25
C LEU A 182 5.38 8.50 -15.31
N PHE A 183 5.31 9.08 -14.11
CA PHE A 183 6.33 8.99 -13.07
C PHE A 183 6.68 7.54 -12.77
N VAL A 184 5.69 6.66 -12.53
CA VAL A 184 5.95 5.25 -12.20
C VAL A 184 6.69 4.55 -13.34
N LYS A 185 6.31 4.79 -14.60
CA LYS A 185 6.95 4.19 -15.78
C LYS A 185 8.40 4.66 -15.94
N LEU A 186 8.63 5.97 -15.86
CA LEU A 186 9.96 6.55 -15.96
C LEU A 186 10.85 6.11 -14.79
N HIS A 187 10.30 6.01 -13.58
CA HIS A 187 11.04 5.57 -12.41
C HIS A 187 11.54 4.13 -12.58
N ILE A 188 10.70 3.20 -13.06
CA ILE A 188 11.13 1.82 -13.37
C ILE A 188 12.18 1.81 -14.48
N LEU A 189 11.94 2.53 -15.58
CA LEU A 189 12.88 2.61 -16.71
C LEU A 189 14.27 3.09 -16.26
N PHE A 190 14.35 4.24 -15.60
CA PHE A 190 15.62 4.79 -15.14
C PHE A 190 16.25 3.96 -14.03
N THR A 191 15.48 3.22 -13.23
CA THR A 191 16.02 2.25 -12.26
C THR A 191 16.74 1.11 -12.97
N ILE A 192 16.17 0.57 -14.07
CA ILE A 192 16.83 -0.47 -14.87
C ILE A 192 18.11 0.07 -15.50
N VAL A 193 18.06 1.24 -16.13
CA VAL A 193 19.24 1.87 -16.75
C VAL A 193 20.32 2.14 -15.71
N ALA A 194 19.97 2.68 -14.54
CA ALA A 194 20.91 2.93 -13.45
C ALA A 194 21.50 1.62 -12.90
N ALA A 195 20.66 0.60 -12.70
CA ALA A 195 21.08 -0.73 -12.24
C ALA A 195 22.15 -1.35 -13.15
N VAL A 196 21.91 -1.39 -14.46
CA VAL A 196 22.85 -1.91 -15.45
C VAL A 196 24.12 -1.05 -15.51
N SER A 197 23.97 0.26 -15.55
CA SER A 197 25.10 1.19 -15.62
C SER A 197 26.00 1.09 -14.38
N LEU A 198 25.41 0.95 -13.18
CA LEU A 198 26.15 0.77 -11.93
C LEU A 198 26.92 -0.54 -11.87
N TRP A 199 26.39 -1.63 -12.45
CA TRP A 199 27.11 -2.91 -12.51
C TRP A 199 28.46 -2.80 -13.21
N TYR A 200 28.50 -2.06 -14.32
CA TYR A 200 29.72 -1.82 -15.08
C TYR A 200 30.57 -0.67 -14.53
N HIS A 201 29.94 0.32 -13.88
CA HIS A 201 30.65 1.43 -13.23
C HIS A 201 31.41 0.98 -11.98
N VAL A 202 30.92 -0.02 -11.23
CA VAL A 202 31.56 -0.54 -10.02
C VAL A 202 32.50 -1.70 -10.37
N PRO A 203 33.84 -1.51 -10.38
CA PRO A 203 34.76 -2.59 -10.75
C PRO A 203 35.02 -3.57 -9.59
N GLN A 204 34.99 -3.10 -8.34
CA GLN A 204 35.42 -3.87 -7.17
C GLN A 204 34.35 -4.86 -6.68
N TRP A 205 34.69 -6.15 -6.61
CA TRP A 205 33.79 -7.22 -6.17
C TRP A 205 33.24 -7.01 -4.75
N ARG A 206 34.10 -6.58 -3.81
CA ARG A 206 33.70 -6.30 -2.42
C ARG A 206 32.56 -5.28 -2.32
N THR A 207 32.45 -4.34 -3.26
CA THR A 207 31.35 -3.37 -3.29
C THR A 207 30.19 -3.80 -4.18
N LYS A 208 30.39 -4.76 -5.09
CA LYS A 208 29.31 -5.35 -5.89
C LYS A 208 28.31 -6.14 -5.04
N ILE A 209 28.70 -6.61 -3.85
CA ILE A 209 27.80 -7.33 -2.93
C ILE A 209 26.50 -6.53 -2.65
N TYR A 210 26.57 -5.20 -2.59
CA TYR A 210 25.40 -4.34 -2.37
C TYR A 210 24.46 -4.32 -3.57
N LEU A 211 25.03 -4.31 -4.79
CA LEU A 211 24.25 -4.40 -6.03
C LEU A 211 23.65 -5.80 -6.20
N ILE A 212 24.40 -6.85 -5.85
CA ILE A 212 23.89 -8.23 -5.83
C ILE A 212 22.70 -8.32 -4.87
N ALA A 213 22.83 -7.82 -3.64
CA ALA A 213 21.75 -7.81 -2.68
C ALA A 213 20.53 -6.99 -3.16
N PHE A 214 20.75 -5.86 -3.84
CA PHE A 214 19.68 -5.11 -4.51
C PHE A 214 18.97 -5.95 -5.58
N TYR A 215 19.71 -6.60 -6.50
CA TYR A 215 19.12 -7.45 -7.55
C TYR A 215 18.42 -8.67 -6.98
N THR A 216 19.00 -9.31 -5.97
CA THR A 216 18.39 -10.45 -5.29
C THR A 216 17.11 -10.04 -4.59
N GLY A 217 17.08 -8.90 -3.89
CA GLY A 217 15.85 -8.39 -3.27
C GLY A 217 14.76 -8.07 -4.29
N TRP A 218 15.14 -7.45 -5.42
CA TRP A 218 14.20 -7.16 -6.50
C TRP A 218 13.69 -8.44 -7.18
N ALA A 219 14.57 -9.38 -7.51
CA ALA A 219 14.21 -10.66 -8.11
C ALA A 219 13.31 -11.48 -7.17
N LEU A 220 13.66 -11.56 -5.87
CA LEU A 220 12.89 -12.30 -4.88
C LEU A 220 11.47 -11.74 -4.78
N THR A 221 11.31 -10.41 -4.64
CA THR A 221 9.98 -9.80 -4.58
C THR A 221 9.17 -10.02 -5.85
N PHE A 222 9.80 -9.97 -7.03
CA PHE A 222 9.15 -10.26 -8.30
C PHE A 222 8.68 -11.72 -8.40
N PHE A 223 9.59 -12.67 -8.18
CA PHE A 223 9.29 -14.09 -8.30
C PHE A 223 8.32 -14.57 -7.23
N SER A 224 8.44 -14.12 -5.97
CA SER A 224 7.46 -14.46 -4.93
C SER A 224 6.04 -14.02 -5.29
N ARG A 225 5.87 -12.83 -5.88
CA ARG A 225 4.55 -12.37 -6.34
C ARG A 225 4.06 -13.16 -7.53
N LEU A 226 4.92 -13.42 -8.52
CA LEU A 226 4.57 -14.21 -9.69
C LEU A 226 4.14 -15.62 -9.27
N SER A 227 4.91 -16.29 -8.40
CA SER A 227 4.58 -17.60 -7.86
C SER A 227 3.26 -17.58 -7.07
N LEU A 228 3.05 -16.60 -6.20
CA LEU A 228 1.80 -16.48 -5.43
C LEU A 228 0.59 -16.24 -6.33
N MET A 229 0.72 -15.35 -7.31
CA MET A 229 -0.33 -15.06 -8.29
C MET A 229 -0.68 -16.30 -9.11
N LEU A 230 0.32 -17.01 -9.64
CA LEU A 230 0.11 -18.22 -10.44
C LEU A 230 -0.49 -19.35 -9.59
N HIS A 231 0.05 -19.59 -8.40
CA HIS A 231 -0.45 -20.62 -7.50
C HIS A 231 -1.92 -20.39 -7.11
N ARG A 232 -2.29 -19.13 -6.82
CA ARG A 232 -3.67 -18.79 -6.45
C ARG A 232 -4.62 -18.65 -7.64
N SER A 233 -4.09 -18.32 -8.82
CA SER A 233 -4.87 -18.29 -10.06
C SER A 233 -5.10 -19.69 -10.65
N PHE A 234 -4.38 -20.70 -10.20
CA PHE A 234 -4.57 -22.09 -10.63
C PHE A 234 -5.63 -22.77 -9.77
N ASN A 235 -6.74 -23.16 -10.39
CA ASN A 235 -7.77 -23.94 -9.70
C ASN A 235 -7.32 -25.42 -9.65
N TRP A 236 -6.79 -25.83 -8.50
CA TRP A 236 -6.27 -27.18 -8.26
C TRP A 236 -7.33 -28.30 -8.41
N ARG A 237 -8.63 -27.97 -8.37
CA ARG A 237 -9.71 -28.97 -8.56
C ARG A 237 -10.05 -29.19 -10.03
N THR A 238 -10.03 -28.13 -10.84
CA THR A 238 -10.47 -28.19 -12.26
C THR A 238 -9.33 -28.15 -13.26
N GLY A 239 -8.11 -27.87 -12.83
CA GLY A 239 -6.94 -27.68 -13.70
C GLY A 239 -7.01 -26.41 -14.56
N ARG A 240 -7.99 -25.53 -14.32
CA ARG A 240 -8.17 -24.28 -15.06
C ARG A 240 -7.36 -23.15 -14.44
N ILE A 241 -6.84 -22.26 -15.30
CA ILE A 241 -6.10 -21.06 -14.91
C ILE A 241 -6.98 -19.83 -15.05
N GLY A 242 -6.92 -18.99 -14.02
CA GLY A 242 -7.59 -17.70 -13.99
C GLY A 242 -8.93 -17.75 -13.27
N SER A 243 -9.30 -16.61 -12.73
CA SER A 243 -10.62 -16.35 -12.15
C SER A 243 -11.56 -15.83 -13.23
N THR A 244 -12.86 -15.96 -13.00
CA THR A 244 -13.89 -15.40 -13.89
C THR A 244 -14.42 -14.12 -13.27
N GLY A 245 -14.42 -13.03 -14.03
CA GLY A 245 -15.06 -11.77 -13.66
C GLY A 245 -16.32 -11.56 -14.47
N SER A 246 -17.39 -11.12 -13.82
CA SER A 246 -18.66 -10.79 -14.45
C SER A 246 -19.05 -9.35 -14.09
N VAL A 247 -19.49 -8.58 -15.07
CA VAL A 247 -20.01 -7.22 -14.85
C VAL A 247 -21.48 -7.32 -14.49
N ILE A 248 -21.83 -7.00 -13.23
CA ILE A 248 -23.23 -7.02 -12.78
C ILE A 248 -23.94 -5.75 -13.24
N THR A 249 -23.37 -4.59 -12.90
CA THR A 249 -23.97 -3.28 -13.19
C THR A 249 -22.93 -2.34 -13.75
N ARG A 250 -23.33 -1.62 -14.81
CA ARG A 250 -22.52 -0.59 -15.45
C ARG A 250 -23.26 0.74 -15.38
N ASN A 251 -22.76 1.63 -14.54
CA ASN A 251 -23.28 2.99 -14.41
C ASN A 251 -22.36 4.01 -15.10
N LEU A 252 -22.78 5.28 -15.15
CA LEU A 252 -22.02 6.35 -15.79
C LEU A 252 -20.64 6.54 -15.15
N ASN A 253 -20.54 6.43 -13.83
CA ASN A 253 -19.30 6.68 -13.06
C ASN A 253 -18.76 5.46 -12.30
N GLY A 254 -19.45 4.31 -12.32
CA GLY A 254 -19.03 3.13 -11.55
C GLY A 254 -19.29 1.81 -12.27
N LEU A 255 -18.51 0.82 -11.88
CA LEU A 255 -18.60 -0.55 -12.35
C LEU A 255 -18.63 -1.50 -11.15
N HIS A 256 -19.65 -2.35 -11.08
CA HIS A 256 -19.72 -3.45 -10.13
C HIS A 256 -19.30 -4.74 -10.82
N ILE A 257 -18.19 -5.29 -10.37
CA ILE A 257 -17.62 -6.54 -10.85
C ILE A 257 -17.77 -7.60 -9.78
N LEU A 258 -18.35 -8.74 -10.15
CA LEU A 258 -18.32 -9.97 -9.36
C LEU A 258 -17.16 -10.84 -9.84
N LEU A 259 -16.27 -11.22 -8.94
CA LEU A 259 -15.15 -12.10 -9.22
C LEU A 259 -15.38 -13.46 -8.59
N LYS A 260 -15.50 -14.50 -9.40
CA LYS A 260 -15.42 -15.90 -8.95
C LYS A 260 -13.95 -16.32 -8.95
N VAL A 261 -13.31 -16.31 -7.77
CA VAL A 261 -11.88 -16.59 -7.65
C VAL A 261 -11.56 -18.07 -7.89
N ALA A 262 -10.44 -18.33 -8.56
CA ALA A 262 -10.02 -19.69 -8.94
C ALA A 262 -9.74 -20.59 -7.73
N THR A 263 -9.19 -20.02 -6.66
CA THR A 263 -8.92 -20.70 -5.38
C THR A 263 -9.64 -19.94 -4.26
N PRO A 264 -10.38 -20.61 -3.37
CA PRO A 264 -11.04 -19.97 -2.22
C PRO A 264 -10.02 -19.31 -1.29
N TRP A 265 -10.28 -18.06 -0.90
CA TRP A 265 -9.42 -17.30 0.02
C TRP A 265 -10.22 -16.86 1.25
N ASN A 266 -9.54 -16.76 2.39
CA ASN A 266 -10.13 -16.16 3.60
C ASN A 266 -9.94 -14.65 3.55
N PHE A 267 -10.97 -13.95 3.06
CA PHE A 267 -10.98 -12.50 3.01
C PHE A 267 -11.27 -11.88 4.38
N GLN A 268 -10.71 -10.70 4.61
CA GLN A 268 -10.96 -9.87 5.78
C GLN A 268 -11.32 -8.43 5.37
N ALA A 269 -11.98 -7.71 6.27
CA ALA A 269 -12.43 -6.35 5.99
C ALA A 269 -11.24 -5.38 5.77
N GLY A 270 -11.34 -4.58 4.71
CA GLY A 270 -10.32 -3.59 4.33
C GLY A 270 -9.16 -4.14 3.51
N GLN A 271 -9.20 -5.42 3.10
CA GLN A 271 -8.20 -5.99 2.21
C GLN A 271 -8.35 -5.51 0.76
N THR A 272 -7.25 -5.59 0.03
CA THR A 272 -7.16 -5.20 -1.38
C THR A 272 -6.67 -6.35 -2.24
N VAL A 273 -7.13 -6.39 -3.48
CA VAL A 273 -6.67 -7.30 -4.52
C VAL A 273 -6.19 -6.51 -5.72
N TYR A 274 -5.22 -7.05 -6.45
CA TYR A 274 -4.80 -6.55 -7.74
C TYR A 274 -5.38 -7.47 -8.80
N ILE A 275 -6.00 -6.89 -9.82
CA ILE A 275 -6.52 -7.66 -10.95
C ILE A 275 -5.73 -7.34 -12.21
N ARG A 276 -5.56 -8.34 -13.06
CA ARG A 276 -5.01 -8.22 -14.42
C ARG A 276 -6.00 -8.85 -15.38
N VAL A 277 -6.49 -8.07 -16.33
CA VAL A 277 -7.48 -8.53 -17.31
C VAL A 277 -6.80 -8.65 -18.66
N PRO A 278 -6.51 -9.87 -19.14
CA PRO A 278 -5.87 -10.09 -20.44
C PRO A 278 -6.72 -9.55 -21.61
N GLY A 279 -8.05 -9.58 -21.49
CA GLY A 279 -9.00 -9.18 -22.54
C GLY A 279 -8.95 -7.69 -22.92
N ILE A 280 -8.37 -6.83 -22.07
CA ILE A 280 -8.19 -5.39 -22.35
C ILE A 280 -6.97 -5.15 -23.28
N GLY A 281 -6.22 -6.19 -23.62
CA GLY A 281 -5.04 -6.15 -24.50
C GLY A 281 -3.73 -6.46 -23.78
N PHE A 282 -2.62 -6.53 -24.53
CA PHE A 282 -1.30 -6.91 -24.01
C PHE A 282 -0.88 -6.11 -22.77
N TRP A 283 -1.11 -4.79 -22.79
CA TRP A 283 -0.79 -3.91 -21.66
C TRP A 283 -1.70 -4.12 -20.44
N GLY A 284 -2.87 -4.74 -20.60
CA GLY A 284 -3.78 -5.12 -19.51
C GLY A 284 -3.20 -6.16 -18.56
N LEU A 285 -2.24 -6.98 -19.03
CA LEU A 285 -1.50 -7.96 -18.22
C LEU A 285 -0.49 -7.33 -17.27
N PHE A 286 0.05 -6.17 -17.62
CA PHE A 286 1.11 -5.49 -16.86
C PHE A 286 0.58 -4.31 -16.05
N ARG A 287 -0.65 -3.87 -16.31
CA ARG A 287 -1.35 -2.87 -15.52
C ARG A 287 -1.90 -3.53 -14.26
N THR A 288 -1.42 -3.09 -13.10
CA THR A 288 -1.94 -3.52 -11.81
C THR A 288 -2.28 -2.29 -10.98
N ARG A 289 -3.49 -2.29 -10.41
CA ARG A 289 -3.94 -1.29 -9.43
C ARG A 289 -4.63 -2.04 -8.28
N PRO A 290 -4.50 -1.54 -7.04
CA PRO A 290 -5.19 -2.15 -5.91
C PRO A 290 -6.69 -1.79 -5.98
N PHE A 291 -7.54 -2.79 -5.78
CA PHE A 291 -8.98 -2.67 -5.64
C PHE A 291 -9.38 -3.19 -4.28
N ILE A 292 -10.20 -2.45 -3.55
CA ILE A 292 -10.70 -2.88 -2.24
C ILE A 292 -11.77 -3.95 -2.47
N VAL A 293 -11.68 -5.02 -1.69
CA VAL A 293 -12.72 -6.04 -1.62
C VAL A 293 -13.89 -5.48 -0.81
N THR A 294 -15.05 -5.28 -1.44
CA THR A 294 -16.21 -4.66 -0.77
C THR A 294 -17.06 -5.67 -0.03
N SER A 295 -17.21 -6.85 -0.61
CA SER A 295 -17.97 -7.97 -0.07
C SER A 295 -17.39 -9.27 -0.63
N TRP A 296 -17.61 -10.36 0.08
CA TRP A 296 -17.24 -11.71 -0.35
C TRP A 296 -18.27 -12.70 0.20
N SER A 297 -18.51 -13.75 -0.57
CA SER A 297 -19.46 -14.81 -0.22
C SER A 297 -18.84 -16.18 -0.52
N TYR A 298 -19.15 -17.15 0.34
CA TYR A 298 -18.67 -18.52 0.23
C TYR A 298 -19.84 -19.39 -0.23
N GLU A 299 -19.78 -19.81 -1.48
CA GLU A 299 -20.85 -20.57 -2.12
C GLU A 299 -20.82 -22.04 -1.68
N ALA A 300 -21.98 -22.71 -1.74
CA ALA A 300 -22.10 -24.12 -1.37
C ALA A 300 -21.26 -25.05 -2.27
N ASP A 301 -20.95 -24.63 -3.50
CA ASP A 301 -20.05 -25.35 -4.42
C ASP A 301 -18.56 -25.27 -3.98
N GLY A 302 -18.29 -24.56 -2.88
CA GLY A 302 -16.95 -24.30 -2.35
C GLY A 302 -16.19 -23.23 -3.13
N SER A 303 -16.85 -22.49 -4.02
CA SER A 303 -16.27 -21.33 -4.68
C SER A 303 -16.41 -20.07 -3.81
N THR A 304 -15.56 -19.09 -4.09
CA THR A 304 -15.60 -17.80 -3.41
C THR A 304 -15.87 -16.73 -4.44
N THR A 305 -16.91 -15.94 -4.18
CA THR A 305 -17.30 -14.78 -4.97
C THR A 305 -16.89 -13.52 -4.23
N VAL A 306 -16.41 -12.52 -4.98
CA VAL A 306 -15.84 -11.29 -4.43
C VAL A 306 -16.38 -10.11 -5.21
N ASP A 307 -17.01 -9.18 -4.51
CA ASP A 307 -17.49 -7.93 -5.09
C ASP A 307 -16.38 -6.89 -5.12
N LEU A 308 -16.21 -6.27 -6.28
CA LEU A 308 -15.38 -5.09 -6.48
C LEU A 308 -16.22 -3.95 -7.04
N LEU A 309 -16.18 -2.81 -6.34
CA LEU A 309 -16.76 -1.57 -6.81
C LEU A 309 -15.64 -0.66 -7.33
N ILE A 310 -15.70 -0.38 -8.63
CA ILE A 310 -14.62 0.31 -9.35
C ILE A 310 -15.13 1.65 -9.86
N ASP A 311 -14.44 2.73 -9.47
CA ASP A 311 -14.55 4.04 -10.10
C ASP A 311 -14.16 3.92 -11.59
N LYS A 312 -15.04 4.36 -12.48
CA LYS A 312 -14.91 4.17 -13.93
C LYS A 312 -13.78 5.04 -14.50
N LYS A 313 -12.56 4.55 -14.36
CA LYS A 313 -11.37 5.08 -15.03
C LYS A 313 -10.97 4.12 -16.15
N GLU A 314 -10.64 4.67 -17.33
CA GLU A 314 -10.07 3.91 -18.47
C GLU A 314 -8.92 3.03 -17.93
N PRO A 315 -8.97 1.69 -18.12
CA PRO A 315 -9.49 0.99 -19.30
C PRO A 315 -10.64 -0.02 -19.05
N PHE A 316 -11.27 -0.01 -17.87
CA PHE A 316 -12.31 -1.00 -17.52
C PHE A 316 -13.69 -0.70 -18.14
N ARG A 317 -13.78 0.39 -18.92
CA ARG A 317 -15.02 0.85 -19.57
C ARG A 317 -15.56 -0.15 -20.59
N TYR A 318 -14.67 -0.87 -21.26
CA TYR A 318 -15.00 -1.78 -22.37
C TYR A 318 -14.85 -3.25 -22.00
N LEU A 319 -14.97 -3.60 -20.72
CA LEU A 319 -15.01 -4.99 -20.31
C LEU A 319 -16.24 -5.69 -20.89
N ASP A 320 -16.06 -6.92 -21.37
CA ASP A 320 -17.18 -7.80 -21.70
C ASP A 320 -17.99 -8.15 -20.44
N SER A 321 -19.22 -8.62 -20.63
CA SER A 321 -20.08 -9.05 -19.51
C SER A 321 -19.45 -10.15 -18.67
N GLU A 322 -18.68 -11.04 -19.31
CA GLU A 322 -17.82 -12.02 -18.64
C GLU A 322 -16.41 -11.97 -19.22
N PHE A 323 -15.40 -12.04 -18.36
CA PHE A 323 -14.00 -11.99 -18.77
C PHE A 323 -13.11 -12.83 -17.86
N LYS A 324 -11.97 -13.28 -18.41
CA LYS A 324 -10.93 -13.92 -17.60
C LYS A 324 -10.10 -12.87 -16.88
N VAL A 325 -9.74 -13.16 -15.64
CA VAL A 325 -8.95 -12.24 -14.80
C VAL A 325 -7.97 -13.01 -13.91
N LEU A 326 -6.75 -12.52 -13.82
CA LEU A 326 -5.77 -12.99 -12.86
C LEU A 326 -5.88 -12.10 -11.62
N VAL A 327 -6.07 -12.72 -10.46
CA VAL A 327 -6.24 -12.02 -9.18
C VAL A 327 -5.02 -12.27 -8.31
N GLU A 328 -4.51 -11.21 -7.72
CA GLU A 328 -3.35 -11.23 -6.85
C GLU A 328 -3.69 -10.55 -5.52
N GLY A 329 -3.38 -11.19 -4.39
CA GLY A 329 -3.83 -10.78 -3.07
C GLY A 329 -4.48 -11.94 -2.33
N PRO A 330 -5.23 -11.69 -1.25
CA PRO A 330 -5.54 -10.37 -0.72
C PRO A 330 -4.33 -9.78 0.04
N TYR A 331 -4.23 -8.45 0.04
CA TYR A 331 -3.21 -7.69 0.75
C TYR A 331 -3.85 -6.71 1.72
N GLY A 332 -3.21 -6.56 2.87
CA GLY A 332 -3.67 -5.69 3.95
C GLY A 332 -4.13 -6.51 5.15
N HIS A 333 -4.24 -5.80 6.27
CA HIS A 333 -4.66 -6.36 7.54
C HIS A 333 -5.96 -5.70 7.97
N GLU A 334 -6.86 -6.53 8.50
CA GLU A 334 -8.06 -6.05 9.16
C GLU A 334 -7.72 -5.16 10.34
N LYS A 335 -8.56 -4.16 10.56
CA LYS A 335 -8.57 -3.37 11.78
C LYS A 335 -9.79 -3.77 12.58
N ASP A 336 -9.58 -4.11 13.84
CA ASP A 336 -10.68 -4.42 14.74
C ASP A 336 -11.36 -3.14 15.22
N PHE A 337 -12.63 -2.99 14.87
CA PHE A 337 -13.51 -1.92 15.33
C PHE A 337 -14.58 -2.41 16.31
N GLY A 338 -14.68 -3.73 16.53
CA GLY A 338 -15.75 -4.34 17.30
C GLY A 338 -15.71 -4.02 18.80
N SER A 339 -14.56 -3.59 19.32
CA SER A 339 -14.38 -3.17 20.71
C SER A 339 -14.95 -1.77 21.02
N TYR A 340 -15.29 -0.97 20.00
CA TYR A 340 -15.80 0.38 20.19
C TYR A 340 -17.34 0.39 20.17
N GLY A 341 -17.97 1.04 21.16
CA GLY A 341 -19.43 1.19 21.21
C GLY A 341 -19.99 2.02 20.06
N THR A 342 -19.25 3.01 19.57
CA THR A 342 -19.61 3.85 18.43
C THR A 342 -18.45 3.95 17.46
N VAL A 343 -18.71 3.69 16.18
CA VAL A 343 -17.74 3.78 15.07
C VAL A 343 -18.15 4.90 14.14
N LEU A 344 -17.26 5.88 13.95
CA LEU A 344 -17.43 6.98 13.00
C LEU A 344 -16.58 6.72 11.76
N MET A 345 -17.21 6.75 10.60
CA MET A 345 -16.57 6.53 9.30
C MET A 345 -16.70 7.78 8.44
N PHE A 346 -15.64 8.08 7.69
CA PHE A 346 -15.61 9.22 6.78
C PHE A 346 -15.24 8.74 5.38
N ALA A 347 -15.98 9.22 4.39
CA ALA A 347 -15.76 8.88 3.00
C ALA A 347 -15.98 10.09 2.09
N THR A 348 -15.29 10.10 0.96
CA THR A 348 -15.48 11.07 -0.13
C THR A 348 -15.63 10.32 -1.46
N ASN A 349 -16.69 10.55 -2.22
CA ASN A 349 -16.96 9.87 -3.50
C ASN A 349 -16.84 8.33 -3.35
N PHE A 350 -16.18 7.65 -4.29
CA PHE A 350 -15.87 6.21 -4.20
C PHE A 350 -15.03 5.79 -2.98
N GLY A 351 -14.56 6.71 -2.14
CA GLY A 351 -13.94 6.40 -0.85
C GLY A 351 -14.83 5.59 0.10
N ILE A 352 -16.16 5.57 -0.12
CA ILE A 352 -17.10 4.72 0.63
C ILE A 352 -16.81 3.23 0.47
N VAL A 353 -16.26 2.82 -0.68
CA VAL A 353 -15.84 1.44 -0.98
C VAL A 353 -14.89 0.89 0.10
N ALA A 354 -14.06 1.75 0.70
CA ALA A 354 -13.16 1.37 1.79
C ALA A 354 -13.87 1.08 3.13
N GLN A 355 -15.07 1.63 3.32
CA GLN A 355 -15.85 1.54 4.56
C GLN A 355 -16.82 0.35 4.54
N LEU A 356 -17.41 0.05 3.37
CA LEU A 356 -18.38 -1.03 3.18
C LEU A 356 -17.98 -2.39 3.79
N PRO A 357 -16.76 -2.93 3.57
CA PRO A 357 -16.41 -4.23 4.13
C PRO A 357 -16.38 -4.23 5.67
N TYR A 358 -16.03 -3.10 6.29
CA TYR A 358 -16.06 -2.94 7.75
C TYR A 358 -17.48 -2.82 8.29
N ILE A 359 -18.36 -2.11 7.56
CA ILE A 359 -19.78 -2.01 7.90
C ILE A 359 -20.41 -3.40 7.88
N LYS A 360 -20.21 -4.17 6.80
CA LYS A 360 -20.69 -5.56 6.67
C LYS A 360 -20.16 -6.44 7.80
N ARG A 361 -18.86 -6.34 8.11
CA ARG A 361 -18.23 -7.07 9.22
C ARG A 361 -18.86 -6.74 10.58
N LEU A 362 -19.05 -5.46 10.90
CA LEU A 362 -19.62 -5.01 12.18
C LEU A 362 -21.08 -5.45 12.33
N LEU A 363 -21.87 -5.39 11.25
CA LEU A 363 -23.25 -5.91 11.22
C LEU A 363 -23.28 -7.41 11.53
N ALA A 364 -22.46 -8.19 10.84
CA ALA A 364 -22.37 -9.63 11.03
C ALA A 364 -21.88 -10.01 12.44
N ASP A 365 -20.86 -9.31 12.96
CA ASP A 365 -20.34 -9.56 14.30
C ASP A 365 -21.35 -9.16 15.38
N ASN A 366 -22.09 -8.07 15.22
CA ASN A 366 -23.12 -7.67 16.18
C ASN A 366 -24.27 -8.69 16.22
N ARG A 367 -24.74 -9.16 15.06
CA ARG A 367 -25.77 -10.19 14.97
C ARG A 367 -25.36 -11.47 15.70
N ASN A 368 -24.09 -11.85 15.59
CA ASN A 368 -23.52 -13.02 16.27
C ASN A 368 -23.10 -12.74 17.73
N ARG A 369 -23.39 -11.54 18.27
CA ARG A 369 -22.97 -11.08 19.61
C ARG A 369 -21.46 -11.16 19.84
N ARG A 370 -20.67 -10.90 18.79
CA ARG A 370 -19.20 -10.94 18.79
C ARG A 370 -18.54 -9.56 18.89
N CYS A 371 -19.31 -8.47 18.83
CA CYS A 371 -18.80 -7.11 19.03
C CYS A 371 -19.63 -6.30 20.05
N MET A 372 -19.03 -5.22 20.54
CA MET A 372 -19.64 -4.24 21.46
C MET A 372 -20.24 -3.04 20.71
N THR A 373 -20.01 -2.94 19.40
CA THR A 373 -20.47 -1.81 18.59
C THR A 373 -21.99 -1.76 18.53
N ARG A 374 -22.56 -0.63 18.95
CA ARG A 374 -24.00 -0.34 18.93
C ARG A 374 -24.38 0.69 17.89
N THR A 375 -23.44 1.48 17.42
CA THR A 375 -23.72 2.55 16.48
C THR A 375 -22.61 2.70 15.47
N VAL A 376 -22.97 2.66 14.19
CA VAL A 376 -22.09 3.02 13.08
C VAL A 376 -22.64 4.28 12.42
N ARG A 377 -21.82 5.33 12.34
CA ARG A 377 -22.15 6.57 11.63
C ARG A 377 -21.18 6.79 10.49
N LEU A 378 -21.68 6.80 9.27
CA LEU A 378 -20.91 7.11 8.07
C LEU A 378 -21.24 8.53 7.62
N TYR A 379 -20.23 9.39 7.58
CA TYR A 379 -20.28 10.71 6.97
C TYR A 379 -19.67 10.63 5.57
N TRP A 380 -20.53 10.71 4.57
CA TRP A 380 -20.13 10.57 3.17
C TRP A 380 -20.35 11.87 2.41
N ARG A 381 -19.26 12.44 1.89
CA ARG A 381 -19.29 13.60 1.02
C ARG A 381 -19.26 13.12 -0.43
N VAL A 382 -20.20 13.57 -1.25
CA VAL A 382 -20.27 13.18 -2.66
C VAL A 382 -20.33 14.41 -3.55
N ASP A 383 -19.52 14.39 -4.60
CA ASP A 383 -19.44 15.50 -5.56
C ASP A 383 -20.51 15.38 -6.68
N SER A 384 -21.08 14.20 -6.92
CA SER A 384 -22.14 13.98 -7.92
C SER A 384 -23.18 12.93 -7.50
N GLU A 385 -24.43 13.16 -7.88
CA GLU A 385 -25.57 12.26 -7.59
C GLU A 385 -25.45 10.91 -8.29
N GLU A 386 -24.80 10.86 -9.45
CA GLU A 386 -24.53 9.61 -10.16
C GLU A 386 -23.74 8.60 -9.32
N ILE A 387 -22.87 9.07 -8.42
CA ILE A 387 -22.12 8.19 -7.49
C ILE A 387 -23.04 7.65 -6.40
N ILE A 388 -24.00 8.47 -5.93
CA ILE A 388 -25.00 8.06 -4.94
C ILE A 388 -25.85 6.94 -5.52
N ASN A 389 -26.49 7.17 -6.66
CA ASN A 389 -27.33 6.17 -7.34
C ASN A 389 -26.56 4.87 -7.58
N CYS A 390 -25.31 4.99 -8.00
CA CYS A 390 -24.43 3.85 -8.21
C CYS A 390 -24.23 3.01 -6.94
N VAL A 391 -23.97 3.66 -5.80
CA VAL A 391 -23.82 2.96 -4.52
C VAL A 391 -25.16 2.47 -3.98
N GLU A 392 -26.25 3.21 -4.17
CA GLU A 392 -27.61 2.81 -3.78
C GLU A 392 -28.10 1.57 -4.51
N ASP A 393 -27.74 1.38 -5.78
CA ASP A 393 -28.04 0.14 -6.51
C ASP A 393 -27.35 -1.06 -5.86
N TRP A 394 -26.13 -0.86 -5.36
CA TRP A 394 -25.28 -1.95 -4.85
C TRP A 394 -25.48 -2.23 -3.37
N MET A 395 -25.67 -1.19 -2.57
CA MET A 395 -25.66 -1.25 -1.11
C MET A 395 -26.72 -2.20 -0.55
N PRO A 396 -27.97 -2.25 -1.07
CA PRO A 396 -28.93 -3.22 -0.64
C PRO A 396 -28.47 -4.64 -0.96
N GLY A 397 -27.93 -4.93 -2.15
CA GLY A 397 -27.42 -6.28 -2.48
C GLY A 397 -26.25 -6.70 -1.57
N LEU A 398 -25.30 -5.78 -1.36
CA LEU A 398 -24.11 -6.00 -0.53
C LEU A 398 -24.43 -6.25 0.95
N LEU A 399 -25.56 -5.74 1.44
CA LEU A 399 -26.01 -5.84 2.83
C LEU A 399 -27.23 -6.77 3.02
N ARG A 400 -27.95 -7.15 1.97
CA ARG A 400 -29.14 -8.02 2.01
C ARG A 400 -28.84 -9.50 2.14
N GLU A 401 -27.66 -9.97 1.74
CA GLU A 401 -27.32 -11.41 1.82
C GLU A 401 -27.44 -11.99 3.25
N ASP A 402 -27.56 -11.14 4.27
CA ASP A 402 -27.81 -11.53 5.65
C ASP A 402 -29.31 -11.63 6.06
N ILE A 403 -30.28 -11.31 5.20
CA ILE A 403 -31.71 -11.37 5.57
C ILE A 403 -32.32 -12.78 5.44
N SER A 404 -31.75 -13.67 4.60
CA SER A 404 -32.43 -14.92 4.21
C SER A 404 -31.68 -16.21 4.57
N VAL A 405 -31.71 -16.64 5.84
CA VAL A 405 -31.59 -18.07 6.31
C VAL A 405 -32.33 -18.18 7.67
N PRO A 406 -33.09 -19.26 7.96
CA PRO A 406 -34.35 -19.18 8.68
C PRO A 406 -34.20 -19.10 10.20
N THR A 407 -35.02 -18.23 10.81
CA THR A 407 -35.35 -18.26 12.23
C THR A 407 -35.92 -19.63 12.58
N ALA A 408 -35.18 -20.40 13.40
CA ALA A 408 -35.77 -21.44 14.21
C ALA A 408 -36.93 -20.83 15.00
N GLN A 409 -38.07 -21.53 14.98
CA GLN A 409 -39.28 -21.20 15.71
C GLN A 409 -38.96 -20.73 17.13
N ASN A 410 -39.09 -19.44 17.38
CA ASN A 410 -39.37 -18.92 18.71
C ASN A 410 -40.45 -17.86 18.53
N ASN A 411 -41.63 -18.20 19.06
CA ASN A 411 -42.80 -17.35 19.11
C ASN A 411 -42.56 -16.25 20.15
N ASP A 412 -41.81 -15.21 19.79
CA ASP A 412 -41.85 -13.94 20.50
C ASP A 412 -41.98 -12.82 19.46
N THR A 413 -43.09 -12.10 19.56
CA THR A 413 -43.52 -11.02 18.69
C THR A 413 -42.64 -9.78 18.87
N ALA A 414 -41.49 -9.75 18.19
CA ALA A 414 -40.80 -8.51 17.81
C ALA A 414 -40.87 -8.38 16.28
N THR A 415 -41.85 -7.60 15.82
CA THR A 415 -42.03 -7.22 14.41
C THR A 415 -40.85 -6.38 13.94
N THR A 416 -39.78 -7.00 13.46
CA THR A 416 -38.79 -6.33 12.61
C THR A 416 -39.44 -6.06 11.26
N ASN A 417 -39.92 -4.82 11.06
CA ASN A 417 -40.44 -4.36 9.77
C ASN A 417 -39.35 -4.50 8.70
N PRO A 418 -39.50 -5.38 7.69
CA PRO A 418 -38.50 -5.59 6.64
C PRO A 418 -38.33 -4.38 5.71
N ASN A 419 -39.18 -3.36 5.84
CA ASN A 419 -39.16 -2.13 5.05
C ASN A 419 -38.52 -0.92 5.77
N ARG A 420 -37.98 -1.08 6.99
CA ARG A 420 -37.21 0.02 7.60
C ARG A 420 -35.85 0.11 6.89
N PRO A 421 -35.49 1.27 6.30
CA PRO A 421 -34.19 1.40 5.64
C PRO A 421 -33.08 1.16 6.68
N LEU A 422 -32.10 0.33 6.33
CA LEU A 422 -30.96 0.00 7.20
C LEU A 422 -30.12 1.25 7.54
N PHE A 423 -30.27 2.29 6.71
CA PHE A 423 -29.67 3.60 6.91
C PHE A 423 -30.71 4.68 6.66
N ASP A 424 -30.79 5.63 7.59
CA ASP A 424 -31.48 6.89 7.36
C ASP A 424 -30.53 7.81 6.60
N PHE A 425 -30.92 8.22 5.38
CA PHE A 425 -30.19 9.19 4.57
C PHE A 425 -30.65 10.60 4.96
N GLU A 426 -29.77 11.38 5.56
CA GLU A 426 -29.99 12.81 5.75
C GLU A 426 -29.12 13.56 4.74
N GLU A 427 -29.77 14.18 3.74
CA GLU A 427 -29.13 15.01 2.72
C GLU A 427 -29.17 16.47 3.15
N ASN A 428 -28.01 17.13 3.17
CA ASN A 428 -27.92 18.55 3.52
C ASN A 428 -27.53 19.38 2.28
N ASP A 429 -28.35 20.36 1.94
CA ASP A 429 -28.33 21.05 0.65
C ASP A 429 -27.34 22.23 0.62
N ARG A 430 -26.12 22.02 0.08
CA ARG A 430 -25.19 23.07 -0.38
C ARG A 430 -24.13 22.55 -1.35
N THR A 431 -24.33 22.58 -2.68
CA THR A 431 -23.31 22.35 -3.75
C THR A 431 -22.46 21.05 -3.70
N VAL A 432 -22.50 20.33 -2.59
CA VAL A 432 -21.72 19.17 -2.15
C VAL A 432 -22.69 18.41 -1.28
N LYS A 433 -23.11 17.23 -1.74
CA LYS A 433 -24.07 16.41 -0.99
C LYS A 433 -23.35 15.77 0.18
N HIS A 434 -23.83 16.06 1.38
CA HIS A 434 -23.43 15.36 2.59
C HIS A 434 -24.51 14.34 2.90
N VAL A 435 -24.14 13.06 2.88
CA VAL A 435 -24.99 11.95 3.27
C VAL A 435 -24.49 11.43 4.60
N SER A 436 -25.31 11.53 5.64
CA SER A 436 -25.07 10.79 6.88
C SER A 436 -25.91 9.53 6.90
N LEU A 437 -25.27 8.39 7.18
CA LEU A 437 -25.94 7.11 7.38
C LEU A 437 -25.71 6.67 8.81
N THR A 438 -26.79 6.47 9.56
CA THR A 438 -26.71 5.92 10.92
C THR A 438 -27.33 4.54 10.94
N CYS A 439 -26.56 3.56 11.43
CA CYS A 439 -27.04 2.23 11.71
C CYS A 439 -26.95 1.98 13.22
N SER A 440 -28.09 1.71 13.84
CA SER A 440 -28.16 1.21 15.23
C SER A 440 -28.15 -0.31 15.19
N LEU A 441 -27.11 -0.89 15.78
CA LEU A 441 -26.79 -2.31 15.77
C LEU A 441 -27.45 -3.05 16.95
#